data_AF-A0A8B6HDX7-F1
#
_entry.id   AF-A0A8B6HDX7-F1
#
_cell.length_a   1.000
_cell.length_b   1.000
_cell.length_c   1.000
_cell.angle_alpha   90.00
_cell.angle_beta   90.00
_cell.angle_gamma   90.00
#
_symmetry.space_group_name_H-M   'P 1'
#
loop_
_entity.id
_entity.type
_entity.pdbx_description
1 polymer ?
#
loop_
_entity_poly.entity_id
_entity_poly.type
_entity_poly.pdbx_seq_one_letter_code
_entity_poly.pdbx_strand_id
1 'polypeptide(L)'
;MCYCMCTPNVLQLYMKYKEEPPIPRNMPPVAGKVTWVRQLSHRIEYPMLIFMEQSACLKTDEAKKIIRAYNRIAKVLVEYEVLYHNAWIKSVEVATTYLQVPVLVRHPQNQNMLLVNFDPYIFEVIKEAEYMMKLDLDIPESAKLLVHAKDKLKDHRNQMQMLLDENNSIRDEIPSVFQILLGPTLKKVDIAMRPGVISHTWTSLSLPAYFEEVKIALKELKIVVKQVNDIKIIRIDNMLKDISETLLCELPEKTPWTVDEFMQKMEVYCGAMTTEINKMSQVIEDAVKELICIFLQRAQMDQSSIQSGQTSETSSEGRN
;
A
#
# COMPACT_ATOMS: atom_id res chain seq x y z
N MET A 1 56.02 -0.52 20.87
CA MET A 1 55.90 -1.73 20.02
C MET A 1 54.46 -2.02 19.54
N CYS A 2 53.39 -1.80 20.33
CA CYS A 2 52.01 -2.08 19.86
C CYS A 2 51.56 -1.30 18.62
N TYR A 3 52.09 -0.09 18.40
CA TYR A 3 51.71 0.77 17.27
C TYR A 3 52.00 0.14 15.89
N CYS A 4 53.13 -0.56 15.76
CA CYS A 4 53.57 -1.17 14.50
C CYS A 4 52.69 -2.35 14.07
N MET A 5 51.89 -2.92 14.99
CA MET A 5 51.02 -4.06 14.71
C MET A 5 49.56 -3.66 14.38
N CYS A 6 49.12 -2.46 14.77
CA CYS A 6 47.74 -2.01 14.52
C CYS A 6 47.51 -1.53 13.08
N THR A 7 48.47 -0.79 12.50
CA THR A 7 48.30 -0.23 11.15
C THR A 7 48.26 -1.29 10.02
N PRO A 8 49.06 -2.39 10.06
CA PRO A 8 48.96 -3.44 9.04
C PRO A 8 47.66 -4.24 9.17
N ASN A 9 47.16 -4.44 10.39
CA ASN A 9 45.91 -5.16 10.66
C ASN A 9 44.68 -4.38 10.13
N VAL A 10 44.64 -3.06 10.34
CA VAL A 10 43.57 -2.21 9.78
C VAL A 10 43.60 -2.20 8.25
N LEU A 11 44.79 -2.16 7.63
CA LEU A 11 44.93 -2.24 6.18
C LEU A 11 44.46 -3.61 5.63
N GLN A 12 44.79 -4.71 6.32
CA GLN A 12 44.31 -6.06 5.94
C GLN A 12 42.79 -6.18 6.07
N LEU A 13 42.21 -5.65 7.16
CA LEU A 13 40.76 -5.59 7.35
C LEU A 13 40.08 -4.77 6.26
N TYR A 14 40.64 -3.60 5.93
CA TYR A 14 40.15 -2.77 4.84
C TYR A 14 40.17 -3.54 3.50
N MET A 15 41.32 -4.10 3.11
CA MET A 15 41.44 -4.81 1.83
C MET A 15 40.54 -6.04 1.73
N LYS A 16 40.27 -6.71 2.85
CA LYS A 16 39.41 -7.90 2.88
C LYS A 16 37.92 -7.58 2.80
N TYR A 17 37.48 -6.46 3.38
CA TYR A 17 36.07 -6.15 3.57
C TYR A 17 35.61 -4.84 2.90
N LYS A 18 36.42 -4.21 2.04
CA LYS A 18 36.05 -2.90 1.44
C LYS A 18 34.77 -2.96 0.60
N GLU A 19 34.46 -4.09 -0.03
CA GLU A 19 33.28 -4.23 -0.89
C GLU A 19 32.01 -4.47 -0.06
N GLU A 20 32.13 -5.37 0.93
CA GLU A 20 31.07 -5.76 1.87
C GLU A 20 31.59 -5.69 3.31
N PRO A 21 31.51 -4.51 3.94
CA PRO A 21 31.93 -4.40 5.33
C PRO A 21 30.95 -5.11 6.26
N PRO A 22 31.43 -5.58 7.42
CA PRO A 22 30.56 -6.11 8.46
C PRO A 22 29.72 -4.97 9.05
N ILE A 23 28.47 -4.86 8.60
CA ILE A 23 27.52 -3.82 9.02
C ILE A 23 26.59 -4.36 10.12
N PRO A 24 26.29 -3.58 11.17
CA PRO A 24 25.29 -3.95 12.18
C PRO A 24 23.89 -4.20 11.58
N ARG A 25 23.09 -5.05 12.25
CA ARG A 25 21.71 -5.34 11.83
C ARG A 25 20.87 -4.04 11.79
N ASN A 26 20.01 -3.90 10.78
CA ASN A 26 19.12 -2.75 10.57
C ASN A 26 19.80 -1.42 10.20
N MET A 27 21.09 -1.44 9.87
CA MET A 27 21.79 -0.27 9.33
C MET A 27 21.75 -0.29 7.79
N PRO A 28 21.42 0.82 7.12
CA PRO A 28 21.42 0.91 5.67
C PRO A 28 22.81 0.68 5.05
N PRO A 29 22.89 0.24 3.79
CA PRO A 29 24.14 -0.18 3.17
C PRO A 29 25.18 0.95 3.05
N VAL A 30 24.80 2.15 2.59
CA VAL A 30 25.76 3.24 2.41
C VAL A 30 26.18 3.83 3.76
N ALA A 31 25.21 4.05 4.65
CA ALA A 31 25.48 4.52 6.01
C ALA A 31 26.38 3.55 6.81
N GLY A 32 26.18 2.24 6.64
CA GLY A 32 27.00 1.20 7.27
C GLY A 32 28.43 1.18 6.76
N LYS A 33 28.62 1.34 5.44
CA LYS A 33 29.94 1.49 4.82
C LYS A 33 30.71 2.69 5.38
N VAL A 34 30.06 3.85 5.48
CA VAL A 34 30.67 5.07 6.04
C VAL A 34 30.99 4.90 7.52
N THR A 35 30.06 4.35 8.31
CA THR A 35 30.26 4.10 9.74
C THR A 35 31.45 3.17 10.00
N TRP A 36 31.57 2.10 9.21
CA TRP A 36 32.68 1.15 9.32
C TRP A 36 34.03 1.81 9.03
N VAL A 37 34.12 2.63 7.97
CA VAL A 37 35.36 3.36 7.64
C VAL A 37 35.73 4.35 8.74
N ARG A 38 34.77 5.09 9.30
CA ARG A 38 35.03 5.98 10.44
C ARG A 38 35.50 5.24 11.67
N GLN A 39 34.97 4.04 11.92
CA GLN A 39 35.46 3.19 13.01
C GLN A 39 36.91 2.77 12.79
N LEU A 40 37.31 2.44 11.55
CA LEU A 40 38.70 2.16 11.21
C LEU A 40 39.59 3.40 11.34
N SER A 41 39.11 4.56 10.91
CA SER A 41 39.81 5.85 11.05
C SER A 41 40.08 6.17 12.52
N HIS A 42 39.07 6.05 13.39
CA HIS A 42 39.23 6.30 14.82
C HIS A 42 40.23 5.34 15.48
N ARG A 43 40.23 4.07 15.04
CA ARG A 43 41.20 3.05 15.53
C ARG A 43 42.65 3.37 15.17
N ILE A 44 42.91 4.04 14.05
CA ILE A 44 44.27 4.44 13.66
C ILE A 44 44.65 5.83 14.19
N GLU A 45 43.66 6.70 14.42
CA GLU A 45 43.86 8.07 14.90
C GLU A 45 44.22 8.13 16.37
N TYR A 46 43.51 7.40 17.24
CA TYR A 46 43.76 7.44 18.69
C TYR A 46 45.21 7.07 19.07
N PRO A 47 45.80 5.98 18.53
CA PRO A 47 47.22 5.72 18.74
C PRO A 47 48.08 6.87 18.23
N MET A 48 47.79 7.42 17.04
CA MET A 48 48.60 8.46 16.39
C MET A 48 48.72 9.72 17.24
N LEU A 49 47.63 10.10 17.91
CA LEU A 49 47.62 11.23 18.83
C LEU A 49 48.62 11.02 19.98
N ILE A 50 48.60 9.85 20.62
CA ILE A 50 49.56 9.48 21.68
C ILE A 50 51.00 9.47 21.14
N PHE A 51 51.19 9.01 19.91
CA PHE A 51 52.50 8.98 19.27
C PHE A 51 53.05 10.39 18.98
N MET A 52 52.17 11.36 18.69
CA MET A 52 52.54 12.76 18.45
C MET A 52 52.92 13.52 19.73
N GLU A 53 52.34 13.17 20.88
CA GLU A 53 52.68 13.77 22.18
C GLU A 53 54.14 13.45 22.60
N GLN A 54 54.66 12.29 22.18
CA GLN A 54 56.01 11.84 22.50
C GLN A 54 57.05 12.39 21.50
N SER A 55 57.32 13.71 21.58
CA SER A 55 58.16 14.45 20.61
C SER A 55 59.57 13.89 20.38
N ALA A 56 60.14 13.19 21.36
CA ALA A 56 61.48 12.58 21.28
C ALA A 56 61.57 11.46 20.23
N CYS A 57 60.47 10.77 19.91
CA CYS A 57 60.47 9.58 19.05
C CYS A 57 60.30 9.91 17.56
N LEU A 58 59.74 11.09 17.24
CA LEU A 58 59.28 11.49 15.91
C LEU A 58 60.41 11.68 14.87
N LYS A 59 61.64 11.93 15.31
CA LYS A 59 62.79 12.21 14.42
C LYS A 59 63.46 10.93 13.88
N THR A 60 63.17 9.78 14.46
CA THR A 60 63.75 8.48 14.09
C THR A 60 63.26 8.03 12.71
N ASP A 61 64.10 7.36 11.91
CA ASP A 61 63.69 6.88 10.58
C ASP A 61 62.57 5.82 10.62
N GLU A 62 62.45 5.08 11.72
CA GLU A 62 61.32 4.18 11.98
C GLU A 62 60.01 4.95 12.17
N ALA A 63 60.03 6.05 12.93
CA ALA A 63 58.87 6.92 13.12
C ALA A 63 58.38 7.51 11.79
N LYS A 64 59.30 7.96 10.93
CA LYS A 64 58.97 8.46 9.58
C LYS A 64 58.32 7.38 8.70
N LYS A 65 58.65 6.10 8.87
CA LYS A 65 57.98 4.99 8.14
C LYS A 65 56.55 4.81 8.63
N ILE A 66 56.34 4.84 9.95
CA ILE A 66 55.02 4.71 10.58
C ILE A 66 54.10 5.87 10.20
N ILE A 67 54.59 7.11 10.24
CA ILE A 67 53.84 8.32 9.85
C ILE A 67 53.41 8.25 8.39
N ARG A 68 54.31 7.83 7.48
CA ARG A 68 53.98 7.65 6.06
C ARG A 68 52.92 6.57 5.84
N ALA A 69 53.00 5.46 6.57
CA ALA A 69 52.00 4.39 6.50
C ALA A 69 50.63 4.87 7.02
N TYR A 70 50.60 5.57 8.14
CA TYR A 70 49.40 6.20 8.69
C TYR A 70 48.76 7.16 7.69
N ASN A 71 49.52 8.13 7.16
CA ASN A 71 49.00 9.11 6.20
C ASN A 71 48.45 8.46 4.94
N ARG A 72 49.07 7.37 4.47
CA ARG A 72 48.57 6.62 3.31
C ARG A 72 47.24 5.94 3.62
N ILE A 73 47.10 5.30 4.78
CA ILE A 73 45.85 4.62 5.17
C ILE A 73 44.76 5.65 5.44
N ALA A 74 45.06 6.70 6.21
CA ALA A 74 44.12 7.78 6.51
C ALA A 74 43.58 8.43 5.22
N LYS A 75 44.45 8.70 4.25
CA LYS A 75 44.03 9.20 2.93
C LYS A 75 43.05 8.26 2.22
N VAL A 76 43.35 6.96 2.18
CA VAL A 76 42.49 5.95 1.53
C VAL A 76 41.12 5.84 2.23
N LEU A 77 41.09 5.93 3.57
CA LEU A 77 39.83 5.90 4.34
C LEU A 77 38.98 7.15 4.07
N VAL A 78 39.59 8.33 4.02
CA VAL A 78 38.88 9.58 3.67
C VAL A 78 38.36 9.54 2.23
N GLU A 79 39.18 9.10 1.27
CA GLU A 79 38.76 8.94 -0.12
C GLU A 79 37.57 7.98 -0.25
N TYR A 80 37.56 6.89 0.52
CA TYR A 80 36.43 5.96 0.55
C TYR A 80 35.16 6.64 1.10
N GLU A 81 35.25 7.35 2.22
CA GLU A 81 34.11 8.07 2.80
C GLU A 81 33.51 9.07 1.81
N VAL A 82 34.36 9.89 1.18
CA VAL A 82 33.95 10.88 0.18
C VAL A 82 33.32 10.21 -1.05
N LEU A 83 33.87 9.10 -1.53
CA LEU A 83 33.33 8.38 -2.68
C LEU A 83 31.89 7.90 -2.43
N TYR A 84 31.65 7.25 -1.29
CA TYR A 84 30.34 6.69 -0.95
C TYR A 84 29.33 7.77 -0.55
N HIS A 85 29.76 8.83 0.13
CA HIS A 85 28.91 9.98 0.42
C HIS A 85 28.46 10.69 -0.86
N ASN A 86 29.36 10.93 -1.82
CA ASN A 86 29.00 11.51 -3.12
C ASN A 86 28.09 10.60 -3.95
N ALA A 87 28.30 9.28 -3.90
CA ALA A 87 27.42 8.32 -4.56
C ALA A 87 26.01 8.36 -3.96
N TRP A 88 25.92 8.47 -2.63
CA TRP A 88 24.66 8.62 -1.91
C TRP A 88 23.94 9.93 -2.26
N ILE A 89 24.64 11.06 -2.38
CA ILE A 89 24.02 12.33 -2.79
C ILE A 89 23.30 12.19 -4.14
N LYS A 90 23.92 11.50 -5.11
CA LYS A 90 23.29 11.20 -6.41
C LYS A 90 22.09 10.26 -6.26
N SER A 91 22.16 9.34 -5.31
CA SER A 91 21.09 8.38 -5.01
C SER A 91 19.84 9.08 -4.46
N VAL A 92 20.01 10.17 -3.71
CA VAL A 92 18.91 11.04 -3.24
C VAL A 92 18.17 11.67 -4.42
N GLU A 93 18.88 12.17 -5.42
CA GLU A 93 18.25 12.73 -6.63
C GLU A 93 17.37 11.68 -7.32
N VAL A 94 17.88 10.46 -7.50
CA VAL A 94 17.11 9.35 -8.06
C VAL A 94 15.87 9.06 -7.20
N ALA A 95 15.98 9.03 -5.87
CA ALA A 95 14.82 8.83 -5.00
C ALA A 95 13.75 9.92 -5.16
N THR A 96 14.14 11.17 -5.39
CA THR A 96 13.16 12.25 -5.66
C THR A 96 12.42 12.06 -6.98
N THR A 97 13.07 11.48 -8.01
CA THR A 97 12.39 11.15 -9.27
C THR A 97 11.32 10.07 -9.08
N TYR A 98 11.55 9.08 -8.20
CA TYR A 98 10.55 8.06 -7.90
C TYR A 98 9.30 8.61 -7.22
N LEU A 99 9.40 9.72 -6.49
CA LEU A 99 8.24 10.39 -5.90
C LEU A 99 7.40 11.18 -6.91
N GLN A 100 7.96 11.46 -8.10
CA GLN A 100 7.25 12.12 -9.20
C GLN A 100 6.45 11.15 -10.07
N VAL A 101 6.52 9.85 -9.80
CA VAL A 101 5.76 8.84 -10.52
C VAL A 101 4.32 8.79 -9.99
N PRO A 102 3.32 8.44 -10.82
CA PRO A 102 1.94 8.28 -10.35
C PRO A 102 1.80 7.34 -9.15
N VAL A 103 0.84 7.62 -8.27
CA VAL A 103 0.59 6.84 -7.05
C VAL A 103 0.12 5.41 -7.34
N LEU A 104 -0.56 5.21 -8.48
CA LEU A 104 -1.07 3.92 -8.91
C LEU A 104 -0.46 3.47 -10.24
N VAL A 105 -0.26 2.17 -10.38
CA VAL A 105 0.14 1.51 -11.63
C VAL A 105 -0.78 0.33 -11.89
N ARG A 106 -1.07 0.08 -13.17
CA ARG A 106 -1.82 -1.11 -13.61
C ARG A 106 -0.91 -2.33 -13.63
N HIS A 107 -1.41 -3.47 -13.19
CA HIS A 107 -0.65 -4.71 -13.18
C HIS A 107 -0.29 -5.13 -14.62
N PRO A 108 0.95 -5.57 -14.89
CA PRO A 108 1.41 -5.91 -16.25
C PRO A 108 0.61 -7.02 -16.93
N GLN A 109 0.13 -7.99 -16.15
CA GLN A 109 -0.61 -9.16 -16.64
C GLN A 109 -2.12 -8.96 -16.60
N ASN A 110 -2.61 -8.08 -15.71
CA ASN A 110 -4.04 -7.86 -15.47
C ASN A 110 -4.31 -6.35 -15.49
N GLN A 111 -4.67 -5.80 -16.66
CA GLN A 111 -4.88 -4.35 -16.82
C GLN A 111 -5.97 -3.77 -15.90
N ASN A 112 -6.85 -4.62 -15.36
CA ASN A 112 -7.90 -4.23 -14.42
C ASN A 112 -7.45 -4.23 -12.95
N MET A 113 -6.26 -4.74 -12.63
CA MET A 113 -5.74 -4.75 -11.27
C MET A 113 -4.80 -3.56 -11.05
N LEU A 114 -5.05 -2.79 -10.00
CA LEU A 114 -4.27 -1.62 -9.63
C LEU A 114 -3.33 -1.97 -8.46
N LEU A 115 -2.11 -1.45 -8.52
CA LEU A 115 -1.10 -1.58 -7.47
C LEU A 115 -0.64 -0.20 -7.00
N VAL A 116 -0.31 -0.10 -5.71
CA VAL A 116 0.38 1.08 -5.17
C VAL A 116 1.79 1.12 -5.74
N ASN A 117 2.09 2.19 -6.45
CA ASN A 117 3.39 2.39 -7.06
C ASN A 117 4.33 3.12 -6.11
N PHE A 118 4.88 2.39 -5.13
CA PHE A 118 5.82 2.95 -4.16
C PHE A 118 7.05 2.04 -4.02
N ASP A 119 8.22 2.59 -4.33
CA ASP A 119 9.48 1.86 -4.20
C ASP A 119 9.99 1.88 -2.74
N PRO A 120 10.21 0.72 -2.09
CA PRO A 120 10.83 0.65 -0.76
C PRO A 120 12.18 1.38 -0.66
N TYR A 121 12.92 1.52 -1.76
CA TYR A 121 14.18 2.24 -1.85
C TYR A 121 14.10 3.67 -1.31
N ILE A 122 12.94 4.34 -1.45
CA ILE A 122 12.73 5.69 -0.91
C ILE A 122 12.92 5.71 0.62
N PHE A 123 12.40 4.70 1.34
CA PHE A 123 12.58 4.60 2.78
C PHE A 123 14.00 4.20 3.18
N GLU A 124 14.72 3.50 2.31
CA GLU A 124 16.14 3.22 2.51
C GLU A 124 16.96 4.51 2.47
N VAL A 125 16.75 5.35 1.45
CA VAL A 125 17.42 6.65 1.31
C VAL A 125 17.07 7.60 2.47
N ILE A 126 15.81 7.61 2.93
CA ILE A 126 15.41 8.39 4.12
C ILE A 126 16.16 7.92 5.37
N LYS A 127 16.26 6.61 5.59
CA LYS A 127 17.05 6.07 6.72
C LYS A 127 18.52 6.45 6.57
N GLU A 128 19.08 6.37 5.37
CA GLU A 128 20.47 6.78 5.12
C GLU A 128 20.68 8.26 5.46
N ALA A 129 19.76 9.14 5.06
CA ALA A 129 19.81 10.55 5.43
C ALA A 129 19.82 10.75 6.96
N GLU A 130 18.97 10.05 7.71
CA GLU A 130 18.95 10.11 9.18
C GLU A 130 20.29 9.68 9.79
N TYR A 131 20.97 8.68 9.21
CA TYR A 131 22.29 8.27 9.66
C TYR A 131 23.38 9.28 9.26
N MET A 132 23.34 9.84 8.05
CA MET A 132 24.29 10.87 7.63
C MET A 132 24.20 12.12 8.53
N MET A 133 22.99 12.47 9.00
CA MET A 133 22.79 13.57 9.97
C MET A 133 23.47 13.26 11.30
N LYS A 134 23.34 12.03 11.80
CA LYS A 134 23.99 11.57 13.04
C LYS A 134 25.50 11.46 12.93
N LEU A 135 26.01 11.31 11.70
CA LEU A 135 27.43 11.28 11.38
C LEU A 135 27.98 12.69 11.08
N ASP A 136 27.23 13.77 11.33
CA ASP A 136 27.69 15.14 11.07
C ASP A 136 28.22 15.34 9.64
N LEU A 137 27.62 14.65 8.67
CA LEU A 137 27.93 14.81 7.24
C LEU A 137 27.01 15.85 6.61
N ASP A 138 27.53 16.56 5.61
CA ASP A 138 26.73 17.48 4.82
C ASP A 138 25.66 16.72 4.04
N ILE A 139 24.42 17.19 4.13
CA ILE A 139 23.26 16.56 3.52
C ILE A 139 22.54 17.55 2.61
N PRO A 140 22.21 17.15 1.36
CA PRO A 140 21.46 18.00 0.45
C PRO A 140 20.08 18.34 1.02
N GLU A 141 19.57 19.52 0.68
CA GLU A 141 18.29 20.01 1.20
C GLU A 141 17.12 19.10 0.81
N SER A 142 17.18 18.49 -0.38
CA SER A 142 16.21 17.48 -0.84
C SER A 142 16.10 16.30 0.12
N ALA A 143 17.21 15.78 0.64
CA ALA A 143 17.20 14.69 1.61
C ALA A 143 16.60 15.12 2.96
N LYS A 144 16.87 16.34 3.44
CA LYS A 144 16.26 16.86 4.68
C LYS A 144 14.75 16.94 4.56
N LEU A 145 14.25 17.46 3.44
CA LEU A 145 12.81 17.52 3.15
C LEU A 145 12.19 16.12 3.14
N LEU A 146 12.87 15.11 2.58
CA LEU A 146 12.40 13.72 2.60
C LEU A 146 12.33 13.14 4.02
N VAL A 147 13.32 13.42 4.87
CA VAL A 147 13.30 13.01 6.28
C VAL A 147 12.11 13.63 7.01
N HIS A 148 11.85 14.92 6.81
CA HIS A 148 10.69 15.59 7.40
C HIS A 148 9.34 15.07 6.85
N ALA A 149 9.29 14.67 5.58
CA ALA A 149 8.09 14.15 4.95
C ALA A 149 7.87 12.64 5.19
N LYS A 150 8.78 11.94 5.87
CA LYS A 150 8.78 10.48 6.07
C LYS A 150 7.46 9.94 6.59
N ASP A 151 6.96 10.50 7.70
CA ASP A 151 5.74 10.00 8.34
C ASP A 151 4.52 10.25 7.44
N LYS A 152 4.45 11.43 6.81
CA LYS A 152 3.40 11.77 5.85
C LYS A 152 3.40 10.82 4.64
N LEU A 153 4.56 10.50 4.08
CA LEU A 153 4.68 9.56 2.96
C LEU A 153 4.25 8.15 3.37
N LYS A 154 4.62 7.71 4.57
CA LYS A 154 4.20 6.41 5.11
C LYS A 154 2.69 6.36 5.30
N ASP A 155 2.09 7.40 5.85
CA ASP A 155 0.64 7.49 6.06
C ASP A 155 -0.11 7.51 4.73
N HIS A 156 0.33 8.32 3.76
CA HIS A 156 -0.26 8.33 2.42
C HIS A 156 -0.18 6.97 1.73
N ARG A 157 0.97 6.27 1.84
CA ARG A 157 1.14 4.93 1.28
C ARG A 157 0.17 3.95 1.90
N ASN A 158 0.05 3.96 3.23
CA ASN A 158 -0.86 3.06 3.96
C ASN A 158 -2.31 3.36 3.61
N GLN A 159 -2.71 4.64 3.56
CA GLN A 159 -4.05 5.04 3.18
C GLN A 159 -4.41 4.56 1.77
N MET A 160 -3.51 4.75 0.80
CA MET A 160 -3.77 4.28 -0.56
C MET A 160 -3.87 2.76 -0.66
N GLN A 161 -3.02 2.03 0.07
CA GLN A 161 -3.09 0.57 0.12
C GLN A 161 -4.43 0.10 0.71
N MET A 162 -4.88 0.70 1.82
CA MET A 162 -6.17 0.37 2.41
C MET A 162 -7.34 0.62 1.46
N LEU A 163 -7.32 1.73 0.70
CA LEU A 163 -8.36 2.05 -0.27
C LEU A 163 -8.39 1.04 -1.43
N LEU A 164 -7.24 0.59 -1.91
CA LEU A 164 -7.17 -0.45 -2.93
C LEU A 164 -7.65 -1.80 -2.41
N ASP A 165 -7.25 -2.19 -1.20
CA ASP A 165 -7.66 -3.45 -0.57
C ASP A 165 -9.17 -3.46 -0.34
N GLU A 166 -9.75 -2.35 0.12
CA GLU A 166 -11.20 -2.19 0.26
C GLU A 166 -11.92 -2.27 -1.09
N ASN A 167 -11.39 -1.61 -2.14
CA ASN A 167 -11.95 -1.72 -3.49
C ASN A 167 -11.95 -3.17 -4.01
N ASN A 168 -10.85 -3.90 -3.82
CA ASN A 168 -10.75 -5.29 -4.25
C ASN A 168 -11.72 -6.19 -3.47
N SER A 169 -11.76 -6.04 -2.14
CA SER A 169 -12.70 -6.77 -1.28
C SER A 169 -14.15 -6.54 -1.69
N ILE A 170 -14.55 -5.29 -1.93
CA ILE A 170 -15.93 -4.96 -2.36
C ILE A 170 -16.23 -5.60 -3.72
N ARG A 171 -15.27 -5.65 -4.64
CA ARG A 171 -15.47 -6.26 -5.97
C ARG A 171 -15.60 -7.78 -5.89
N ASP A 172 -14.86 -8.42 -4.99
CA ASP A 172 -14.94 -9.86 -4.76
C ASP A 172 -16.27 -10.27 -4.11
N GLU A 173 -16.89 -9.38 -3.32
CA GLU A 173 -18.21 -9.58 -2.73
C GLU A 173 -19.37 -9.51 -3.74
N ILE A 174 -19.14 -9.02 -4.98
CA ILE A 174 -20.19 -8.86 -5.99
C ILE A 174 -20.49 -10.21 -6.67
N PRO A 175 -21.74 -10.72 -6.58
CA PRO A 175 -22.15 -11.89 -7.34
C PRO A 175 -21.99 -11.67 -8.84
N SER A 176 -21.52 -12.69 -9.56
CA SER A 176 -21.28 -12.64 -11.02
C SER A 176 -22.50 -12.13 -11.81
N VAL A 177 -23.71 -12.50 -11.38
CA VAL A 177 -24.99 -12.08 -11.98
C VAL A 177 -25.19 -10.56 -11.93
N PHE A 178 -24.67 -9.88 -10.90
CA PHE A 178 -24.85 -8.44 -10.69
C PHE A 178 -23.69 -7.59 -11.21
N GLN A 179 -22.58 -8.19 -11.67
CA GLN A 179 -21.41 -7.43 -12.15
C GLN A 179 -21.75 -6.48 -13.30
N ILE A 180 -22.55 -6.94 -14.27
CA ILE A 180 -22.97 -6.11 -15.41
C ILE A 180 -23.91 -4.99 -14.94
N LEU A 181 -24.84 -5.30 -14.04
CA LEU A 181 -25.84 -4.36 -13.52
C LEU A 181 -25.22 -3.28 -12.63
N LEU A 182 -24.14 -3.61 -11.91
CA LEU A 182 -23.36 -2.66 -11.11
C LEU A 182 -22.29 -1.91 -11.92
N GLY A 183 -22.15 -2.21 -13.22
CA GLY A 183 -21.18 -1.57 -14.11
C GLY A 183 -21.17 -0.02 -14.03
N PRO A 184 -22.32 0.68 -14.05
CA PRO A 184 -22.41 2.13 -13.82
C PRO A 184 -21.76 2.59 -12.51
N THR A 185 -22.08 1.91 -11.42
CA THR A 185 -21.57 2.26 -10.07
C THR A 185 -20.07 1.95 -9.95
N LEU A 186 -19.60 0.86 -10.55
CA LEU A 186 -18.18 0.51 -10.62
C LEU A 186 -17.39 1.54 -11.44
N LYS A 187 -17.95 2.03 -12.56
CA LYS A 187 -17.32 3.08 -13.37
C LYS A 187 -17.11 4.38 -12.59
N LYS A 188 -18.02 4.76 -11.70
CA LYS A 188 -17.83 5.95 -10.84
C LYS A 188 -16.59 5.82 -9.97
N VAL A 189 -16.37 4.64 -9.37
CA VAL A 189 -15.15 4.34 -8.61
C VAL A 189 -13.92 4.33 -9.51
N ASP A 190 -14.01 3.74 -10.71
CA ASP A 190 -12.89 3.73 -11.66
C ASP A 190 -12.50 5.16 -12.11
N ILE A 191 -13.49 6.04 -12.30
CA ILE A 191 -13.27 7.46 -12.62
C ILE A 191 -12.60 8.17 -11.44
N ALA A 192 -13.05 7.92 -10.20
CA ALA A 192 -12.44 8.50 -9.00
C ALA A 192 -11.01 8.00 -8.78
N MET A 193 -10.68 6.74 -9.14
CA MET A 193 -9.32 6.17 -9.04
C MET A 193 -8.39 6.59 -10.20
N ARG A 194 -8.95 7.03 -11.34
CA ARG A 194 -8.19 7.35 -12.56
C ARG A 194 -7.13 8.45 -12.34
N PRO A 195 -7.39 9.55 -11.62
CA PRO A 195 -6.37 10.56 -11.31
C PRO A 195 -5.13 9.98 -10.62
N GLY A 196 -5.25 8.93 -9.80
CA GLY A 196 -4.12 8.26 -9.15
C GLY A 196 -3.17 7.56 -10.12
N VAL A 197 -3.65 7.18 -11.31
CA VAL A 197 -2.87 6.48 -12.34
C VAL A 197 -2.20 7.48 -13.30
N ILE A 198 -2.79 8.65 -13.50
CA ILE A 198 -2.38 9.58 -14.56
C ILE A 198 -1.67 10.82 -14.00
N SER A 199 -2.25 11.47 -12.98
CA SER A 199 -1.87 12.85 -12.62
C SER A 199 -1.35 13.02 -11.19
N HIS A 200 -1.83 12.22 -10.22
CA HIS A 200 -1.38 12.35 -8.84
C HIS A 200 -0.09 11.59 -8.60
N THR A 201 0.91 12.32 -8.10
CA THR A 201 2.22 11.83 -7.69
C THR A 201 2.34 11.85 -6.17
N TRP A 202 3.36 11.19 -5.60
CA TRP A 202 3.59 11.17 -4.15
C TRP A 202 3.95 12.55 -3.55
N THR A 203 4.37 13.49 -4.39
CA THR A 203 4.64 14.89 -4.02
C THR A 203 3.41 15.80 -4.13
N SER A 204 2.27 15.30 -4.61
CA SER A 204 1.08 16.11 -4.84
C SER A 204 0.45 16.59 -3.53
N LEU A 205 0.22 17.90 -3.39
CA LEU A 205 -0.42 18.50 -2.22
C LEU A 205 -1.90 18.12 -2.08
N SER A 206 -2.55 17.76 -3.19
CA SER A 206 -3.96 17.37 -3.26
C SER A 206 -4.23 15.90 -2.93
N LEU A 207 -3.21 15.10 -2.58
CA LEU A 207 -3.40 13.67 -2.24
C LEU A 207 -4.44 13.42 -1.14
N PRO A 208 -4.48 14.18 -0.03
CA PRO A 208 -5.48 13.93 1.01
C PRO A 208 -6.91 14.14 0.52
N ALA A 209 -7.14 15.17 -0.31
CA ALA A 209 -8.46 15.43 -0.88
C ALA A 209 -8.86 14.32 -1.87
N TYR A 210 -7.90 13.86 -2.68
CA TYR A 210 -8.08 12.72 -3.58
C TYR A 210 -8.43 11.43 -2.82
N PHE A 211 -7.76 11.12 -1.72
CA PHE A 211 -8.10 9.94 -0.91
C PHE A 211 -9.52 9.99 -0.36
N GLU A 212 -9.98 11.17 0.08
CA GLU A 212 -11.37 11.33 0.55
C GLU A 212 -12.38 11.20 -0.60
N GLU A 213 -12.09 11.72 -1.80
CA GLU A 213 -12.95 11.53 -2.99
C GLU A 213 -13.10 10.05 -3.34
N VAL A 214 -11.99 9.31 -3.39
CA VAL A 214 -11.99 7.86 -3.63
C VAL A 214 -12.77 7.12 -2.55
N LYS A 215 -12.57 7.49 -1.28
CA LYS A 215 -13.25 6.88 -0.14
C LYS A 215 -14.76 7.12 -0.16
N ILE A 216 -15.21 8.30 -0.57
CA ILE A 216 -16.64 8.60 -0.75
C ILE A 216 -17.23 7.68 -1.83
N ALA A 217 -16.58 7.59 -3.00
CA ALA A 217 -17.02 6.72 -4.08
C ALA A 217 -17.07 5.24 -3.66
N LEU A 218 -16.07 4.76 -2.93
CA LEU A 218 -16.04 3.39 -2.38
C LEU A 218 -17.13 3.15 -1.35
N LYS A 219 -17.40 4.12 -0.47
CA LYS A 219 -18.46 4.01 0.53
C LYS A 219 -19.84 3.89 -0.12
N GLU A 220 -20.09 4.66 -1.18
CA GLU A 220 -21.32 4.55 -1.96
C GLU A 220 -21.45 3.15 -2.58
N LEU A 221 -20.40 2.65 -3.24
CA LEU A 221 -20.37 1.30 -3.81
C LEU A 221 -20.60 0.23 -2.74
N LYS A 222 -20.01 0.37 -1.55
CA LYS A 222 -20.18 -0.58 -0.45
C LYS A 222 -21.62 -0.67 0.04
N ILE A 223 -22.29 0.49 0.20
CA ILE A 223 -23.70 0.55 0.58
C ILE A 223 -24.56 -0.15 -0.48
N VAL A 224 -24.30 0.14 -1.74
CA VAL A 224 -24.95 -0.46 -2.91
C VAL A 224 -24.83 -1.98 -2.90
N VAL A 225 -23.59 -2.49 -2.81
CA VAL A 225 -23.29 -3.93 -2.87
C VAL A 225 -23.92 -4.65 -1.68
N LYS A 226 -23.81 -4.07 -0.48
CA LYS A 226 -24.42 -4.63 0.73
C LYS A 226 -25.94 -4.74 0.58
N GLN A 227 -26.62 -3.68 0.14
CA GLN A 227 -28.07 -3.70 -0.07
C GLN A 227 -28.50 -4.80 -1.05
N VAL A 228 -27.79 -4.92 -2.18
CA VAL A 228 -28.09 -5.93 -3.21
C VAL A 228 -27.85 -7.35 -2.67
N ASN A 229 -26.75 -7.56 -1.95
CA ASN A 229 -26.42 -8.85 -1.36
C ASN A 229 -27.39 -9.24 -0.25
N ASP A 230 -27.80 -8.30 0.61
CA ASP A 230 -28.78 -8.54 1.67
C ASP A 230 -30.13 -8.97 1.08
N ILE A 231 -30.62 -8.28 0.02
CA ILE A 231 -31.87 -8.67 -0.64
C ILE A 231 -31.74 -10.06 -1.28
N LYS A 232 -30.64 -10.31 -2.00
CA LYS A 232 -30.42 -11.60 -2.66
C LYS A 232 -30.34 -12.76 -1.67
N ILE A 233 -29.51 -12.64 -0.64
CA ILE A 233 -29.27 -13.75 0.28
C ILE A 233 -30.45 -13.94 1.24
N ILE A 234 -30.91 -12.85 1.89
CA ILE A 234 -31.87 -12.97 2.99
C ILE A 234 -33.30 -13.07 2.46
N ARG A 235 -33.68 -12.29 1.45
CA ARG A 235 -35.08 -12.22 1.01
C ARG A 235 -35.40 -13.13 -0.17
N ILE A 236 -34.40 -13.53 -0.95
CA ILE A 236 -34.61 -14.43 -2.10
C ILE A 236 -34.12 -15.82 -1.74
N ASP A 237 -32.82 -16.03 -1.55
CA ASP A 237 -32.27 -17.38 -1.38
C ASP A 237 -32.79 -18.08 -0.13
N ASN A 238 -32.78 -17.41 1.03
CA ASN A 238 -33.27 -18.02 2.28
C ASN A 238 -34.76 -18.34 2.19
N MET A 239 -35.57 -17.45 1.61
CA MET A 239 -37.01 -17.71 1.45
C MET A 239 -37.28 -18.85 0.46
N LEU A 240 -36.53 -18.92 -0.64
CA LEU A 240 -36.61 -20.05 -1.58
C LEU A 240 -36.19 -21.36 -0.90
N LYS A 241 -35.18 -21.31 -0.04
CA LYS A 241 -34.74 -22.46 0.74
C LYS A 241 -35.82 -22.89 1.73
N ASP A 242 -36.41 -21.95 2.47
CA ASP A 242 -37.51 -22.23 3.40
C ASP A 242 -38.66 -22.91 2.65
N ILE A 243 -39.09 -22.37 1.50
CA ILE A 243 -40.09 -23.01 0.62
C ILE A 243 -39.68 -24.44 0.25
N SER A 244 -38.42 -24.68 -0.10
CA SER A 244 -37.95 -26.02 -0.47
C SER A 244 -37.93 -27.01 0.69
N GLU A 245 -37.77 -26.52 1.92
CA GLU A 245 -37.76 -27.33 3.15
C GLU A 245 -39.16 -27.50 3.77
N THR A 246 -40.17 -26.81 3.23
CA THR A 246 -41.55 -26.94 3.70
C THR A 246 -42.09 -28.35 3.48
N LEU A 247 -42.43 -29.03 4.58
CA LEU A 247 -43.15 -30.29 4.53
C LEU A 247 -44.63 -30.01 4.24
N LEU A 248 -45.14 -30.52 3.14
CA LEU A 248 -46.57 -30.43 2.78
C LEU A 248 -47.44 -31.48 3.48
N CYS A 249 -46.84 -32.32 4.31
CA CYS A 249 -47.50 -33.42 5.00
C CYS A 249 -47.17 -33.39 6.48
N GLU A 250 -48.21 -33.42 7.32
CA GLU A 250 -48.08 -33.61 8.76
C GLU A 250 -48.16 -35.11 9.06
N LEU A 251 -47.16 -35.64 9.77
CA LEU A 251 -47.13 -37.05 10.16
C LEU A 251 -47.55 -37.19 11.64
N PRO A 252 -48.40 -38.19 11.98
CA PRO A 252 -48.80 -38.43 13.36
C PRO A 252 -47.62 -38.91 14.23
N GLU A 253 -47.30 -38.17 15.30
CA GLU A 253 -46.19 -38.52 16.20
C GLU A 253 -46.57 -39.50 17.33
N LYS A 254 -47.82 -39.49 17.82
CA LYS A 254 -48.21 -40.20 19.07
C LYS A 254 -49.42 -41.13 18.95
N THR A 255 -50.38 -40.83 18.09
CA THR A 255 -51.56 -41.67 17.86
C THR A 255 -51.76 -41.89 16.36
N PRO A 256 -51.93 -43.13 15.90
CA PRO A 256 -52.20 -43.40 14.49
C PRO A 256 -53.57 -42.81 14.12
N TRP A 257 -53.60 -42.01 13.06
CA TRP A 257 -54.84 -41.45 12.52
C TRP A 257 -55.57 -42.49 11.66
N THR A 258 -56.89 -42.43 11.65
CA THR A 258 -57.68 -43.15 10.63
C THR A 258 -57.51 -42.49 9.26
N VAL A 259 -57.83 -43.21 8.18
CA VAL A 259 -57.69 -42.69 6.81
C VAL A 259 -58.51 -41.40 6.61
N ASP A 260 -59.74 -41.36 7.13
CA ASP A 260 -60.62 -40.18 7.00
C ASP A 260 -60.11 -38.98 7.81
N GLU A 261 -59.61 -39.21 9.03
CA GLU A 261 -59.01 -38.15 9.85
C GLU A 261 -57.70 -37.62 9.25
N PHE A 262 -56.90 -38.49 8.65
CA PHE A 262 -55.68 -38.10 7.93
C PHE A 262 -56.02 -37.22 6.74
N MET A 263 -57.00 -37.62 5.91
CA MET A 263 -57.42 -36.84 4.74
C MET A 263 -57.93 -35.45 5.14
N GLN A 264 -58.79 -35.34 6.17
CA GLN A 264 -59.30 -34.05 6.63
C GLN A 264 -58.20 -33.15 7.22
N LYS A 265 -57.31 -33.70 8.06
CA LYS A 265 -56.20 -32.92 8.63
C LYS A 265 -55.22 -32.48 7.56
N MET A 266 -54.91 -33.35 6.60
CA MET A 266 -54.05 -33.03 5.46
C MET A 266 -54.67 -31.95 4.57
N GLU A 267 -55.96 -31.98 4.30
CA GLU A 267 -56.62 -30.95 3.49
C GLU A 267 -56.52 -29.56 4.15
N VAL A 268 -56.76 -29.49 5.45
CA VAL A 268 -56.61 -28.24 6.23
C VAL A 268 -55.14 -27.80 6.30
N TYR A 269 -54.22 -28.73 6.56
CA TYR A 269 -52.78 -28.46 6.66
C TYR A 269 -52.19 -27.99 5.32
N CYS A 270 -52.47 -28.71 4.23
CA CYS A 270 -52.05 -28.33 2.88
C CYS A 270 -52.65 -26.98 2.48
N GLY A 271 -53.90 -26.69 2.85
CA GLY A 271 -54.52 -25.38 2.63
C GLY A 271 -53.74 -24.26 3.33
N ALA A 272 -53.45 -24.42 4.63
CA ALA A 272 -52.65 -23.47 5.39
C ALA A 272 -51.24 -23.30 4.80
N MET A 273 -50.58 -24.42 4.46
CA MET A 273 -49.22 -24.40 3.92
C MET A 273 -49.15 -23.76 2.53
N THR A 274 -50.15 -23.99 1.69
CA THR A 274 -50.29 -23.34 0.39
C THR A 274 -50.38 -21.82 0.55
N THR A 275 -51.17 -21.34 1.53
CA THR A 275 -51.24 -19.89 1.78
C THR A 275 -49.91 -19.33 2.27
N GLU A 276 -49.15 -20.07 3.06
CA GLU A 276 -47.86 -19.63 3.58
C GLU A 276 -46.79 -19.59 2.48
N ILE A 277 -46.68 -20.64 1.66
CA ILE A 277 -45.80 -20.67 0.48
C ILE A 277 -46.16 -19.53 -0.49
N ASN A 278 -47.45 -19.26 -0.71
CA ASN A 278 -47.88 -18.18 -1.58
C ASN A 278 -47.47 -16.80 -1.04
N LYS A 279 -47.54 -16.55 0.28
CA LYS A 279 -47.01 -15.32 0.89
C LYS A 279 -45.50 -15.22 0.68
N MET A 280 -44.75 -16.31 0.91
CA MET A 280 -43.31 -16.32 0.70
C MET A 280 -42.96 -16.00 -0.77
N SER A 281 -43.69 -16.58 -1.72
CA SER A 281 -43.53 -16.29 -3.16
C SER A 281 -43.77 -14.81 -3.47
N GLN A 282 -44.80 -14.19 -2.91
CA GLN A 282 -45.07 -12.76 -3.09
C GLN A 282 -43.94 -11.87 -2.55
N VAL A 283 -43.40 -12.20 -1.38
CA VAL A 283 -42.27 -11.44 -0.80
C VAL A 283 -41.02 -11.55 -1.68
N ILE A 284 -40.77 -12.73 -2.26
CA ILE A 284 -39.66 -12.93 -3.21
C ILE A 284 -39.87 -12.09 -4.47
N GLU A 285 -41.08 -12.09 -5.04
CA GLU A 285 -41.40 -11.24 -6.20
C GLU A 285 -41.19 -9.76 -5.92
N ASP A 286 -41.63 -9.28 -4.76
CA ASP A 286 -41.44 -7.89 -4.36
C ASP A 286 -39.97 -7.55 -4.10
N ALA A 287 -39.19 -8.48 -3.55
CA ALA A 287 -37.74 -8.34 -3.42
C ALA A 287 -37.03 -8.24 -4.78
N VAL A 288 -37.45 -9.03 -5.77
CA VAL A 288 -36.92 -8.94 -7.13
C VAL A 288 -37.30 -7.61 -7.79
N LYS A 289 -38.54 -7.14 -7.65
CA LYS A 289 -38.96 -5.82 -8.14
C LYS A 289 -38.14 -4.71 -7.50
N GLU A 290 -37.86 -4.80 -6.21
CA GLU A 290 -37.02 -3.84 -5.49
C GLU A 290 -35.58 -3.83 -6.02
N LEU A 291 -34.97 -5.00 -6.27
CA LEU A 291 -33.65 -5.09 -6.90
C LEU A 291 -33.64 -4.40 -8.27
N ILE A 292 -34.65 -4.66 -9.10
CA ILE A 292 -34.78 -4.03 -10.43
C ILE A 292 -34.87 -2.50 -10.28
N CYS A 293 -35.69 -2.00 -9.34
CA CYS A 293 -35.81 -0.57 -9.06
C CYS A 293 -34.46 0.04 -8.63
N ILE A 294 -33.71 -0.62 -7.76
CA ILE A 294 -32.38 -0.17 -7.30
C ILE A 294 -31.41 -0.05 -8.48
N PHE A 295 -31.38 -1.04 -9.38
CA PHE A 295 -30.52 -1.01 -10.55
C PHE A 295 -30.95 0.05 -11.56
N LEU A 296 -32.26 0.20 -11.81
CA LEU A 296 -32.80 1.20 -12.74
C LEU A 296 -32.53 2.64 -12.29
N GLN A 297 -32.75 2.94 -11.01
CA GLN A 297 -32.46 4.26 -10.46
C GLN A 297 -30.98 4.62 -10.65
N ARG A 298 -30.08 3.66 -10.46
CA ARG A 298 -28.63 3.88 -10.61
C ARG A 298 -28.19 4.00 -12.07
N ALA A 299 -28.83 3.26 -12.98
CA ALA A 299 -28.60 3.42 -14.42
C ALA A 299 -29.08 4.79 -14.93
N GLN A 300 -30.21 5.30 -14.44
CA GLN A 300 -30.75 6.60 -14.81
C GLN A 300 -29.92 7.77 -14.24
N MET A 301 -29.39 7.64 -13.02
CA MET A 301 -28.45 8.63 -12.45
C MET A 301 -27.15 8.77 -13.27
N ASP A 302 -26.72 7.72 -13.97
CA ASP A 302 -25.57 7.79 -14.89
C ASP A 302 -25.93 8.53 -16.19
N GLN A 303 -27.14 8.34 -16.73
CA GLN A 303 -27.56 9.04 -17.96
C GLN A 303 -27.75 10.55 -17.75
N SER A 304 -28.25 10.97 -16.58
CA SER A 304 -28.42 12.38 -16.25
C SER A 304 -27.09 13.10 -15.95
N SER A 305 -26.10 12.40 -15.39
CA SER A 305 -24.75 12.94 -15.17
C SER A 305 -23.92 13.04 -16.46
N ILE A 306 -24.19 12.19 -17.47
CA ILE A 306 -23.61 12.32 -18.81
C ILE A 306 -24.22 13.52 -19.56
N GLN A 307 -25.53 13.77 -19.44
CA GLN A 307 -26.18 14.91 -20.09
C GLN A 307 -25.78 16.27 -19.48
N SER A 308 -25.57 16.36 -18.16
CA SER A 308 -25.15 17.61 -17.52
C SER A 308 -23.71 18.01 -17.85
N GLY A 309 -22.80 17.05 -18.00
CA GLY A 309 -21.42 17.30 -18.45
C GLY A 309 -21.31 17.82 -19.89
N GLN A 310 -22.18 17.37 -20.80
CA GLN A 310 -22.22 17.87 -22.18
C GLN A 310 -22.77 19.30 -22.29
N THR A 311 -23.74 19.68 -21.47
CA THR A 311 -24.27 21.06 -21.47
C THR A 311 -23.25 22.11 -20.99
N SER A 312 -22.32 21.73 -20.12
CA SER A 312 -21.23 22.61 -19.65
C SER A 312 -20.13 22.84 -20.69
N GLU A 313 -19.85 21.89 -21.59
CA GLU A 313 -18.87 22.10 -22.67
C GLU A 313 -19.46 22.97 -23.80
N THR A 314 -20.72 22.77 -24.18
CA THR A 314 -21.39 23.57 -25.23
C THR A 314 -21.64 25.03 -24.86
N SER A 315 -21.59 25.39 -23.58
CA SER A 315 -21.77 26.79 -23.13
C SER A 315 -20.46 27.59 -23.11
N SER A 316 -19.31 26.93 -23.33
CA SER A 316 -17.99 27.58 -23.43
C SER A 316 -17.53 27.90 -24.86
N GLU A 317 -18.16 27.31 -25.88
CA GLU A 317 -17.86 27.60 -27.30
C GLU A 317 -18.66 28.79 -27.89
N GLY A 318 -19.55 29.41 -27.11
CA GLY A 318 -20.41 30.52 -27.55
C GLY A 318 -19.92 31.94 -27.19
N ARG A 319 -18.69 32.10 -26.69
CA ARG A 319 -18.09 33.41 -26.40
C ARG A 319 -16.67 33.48 -26.94
N ASN A 320 -16.56 33.69 -28.25
CA ASN A 320 -15.45 34.39 -28.90
C ASN A 320 -16.04 35.23 -30.04
#